data_AF-A0A938YSJ0-F1
#
_entry.id   AF-A0A938YSJ0-F1
#
_cell.length_a   1.000
_cell.length_b   1.000
_cell.length_c   1.000
_cell.angle_alpha   90.00
_cell.angle_beta   90.00
_cell.angle_gamma   90.00
#
_symmetry.space_group_name_H-M   'P 1'
#
loop_
_entity.id
_entity.type
_entity.pdbx_description
1 polymer ?
#
loop_
_entity_poly.entity_id
_entity_poly.type
_entity_poly.pdbx_seq_one_letter_code
_entity_poly.pdbx_strand_id
1 'polypeptide(L)'
;MKNISENYKNPIEIAAELGRSFGGLLGEKGIVECKLAYALKLLPKFTADEVIRMNQQVLLYWQAGYFKSTILKVFCETVPPHLKPTDLTSMTFEKIFGSINEKTGFTVPPVFTNEVKFVKIPELTTVLGQRDSMKQFANTLNLVLEGERISRQTLKLGGDATDQNQREKLEKEKKKLKDIGVDYDYRVGELAYTPDVCVLAGTRPLENTQFTYLNKSGFFDRYHVIQHRVTDEEASRYFHKDFKLDLEKKAALTTVNSKLSEVRVSKVLCPTEEFMAPIYDNLEAIVKDEITETRLELSEVIPPRLKGNVLRELVGFSFLRTAAENGFNNIIQLEYTNEDKKFILDRLPHFIDFAMDPLIAASFTIKSKTPSKREQCKNVILNLLKDDEWDESEEVISAVEHYFLSKSKTISGALIYLALGDLKKAGKILHKHNQYKIAIPEERS
;
A
#
# COMPACT_ATOMS: atom_id res chain seq x y z
N MET A 1 -24.53 -3.59 43.10
CA MET A 1 -23.41 -2.78 42.59
C MET A 1 -23.98 -1.92 41.46
N LYS A 2 -24.11 -0.60 41.65
CA LYS A 2 -24.64 0.33 40.65
C LYS A 2 -23.49 0.86 39.78
N ASN A 3 -23.67 0.73 38.46
CA ASN A 3 -23.36 1.64 37.34
C ASN A 3 -22.03 2.42 37.39
N ILE A 4 -21.22 2.45 36.32
CA ILE A 4 -21.54 3.08 35.02
C ILE A 4 -20.94 2.23 33.89
N SER A 5 -21.76 1.91 32.89
CA SER A 5 -21.28 1.62 31.54
C SER A 5 -20.55 2.87 31.06
N GLU A 6 -19.22 2.92 31.20
CA GLU A 6 -18.44 3.81 30.34
C GLU A 6 -18.71 3.28 28.93
N ASN A 7 -19.63 3.93 28.22
CA ASN A 7 -19.74 3.79 26.77
C ASN A 7 -18.40 4.29 26.23
N TYR A 8 -17.43 3.39 26.14
CA TYR A 8 -16.18 3.67 25.48
C TYR A 8 -16.56 4.03 24.05
N LYS A 9 -16.36 5.30 23.68
CA LYS A 9 -16.47 5.74 22.28
C LYS A 9 -15.71 4.74 21.41
N ASN A 10 -16.28 4.41 20.26
CA ASN A 10 -15.68 3.44 19.33
C ASN A 10 -14.22 3.87 19.04
N PRO A 11 -13.21 2.97 19.19
CA PRO A 11 -11.82 3.31 18.96
C PRO A 11 -11.54 3.95 17.59
N ILE A 12 -12.33 3.62 16.57
CA ILE A 12 -12.26 4.23 15.23
C ILE A 12 -12.77 5.66 15.23
N GLU A 13 -13.84 5.97 15.96
CA GLU A 13 -14.37 7.34 16.07
C GLU A 13 -13.37 8.26 16.79
N ILE A 14 -12.74 7.79 17.86
CA ILE A 14 -11.71 8.56 18.57
C ILE A 14 -10.53 8.85 17.62
N ALA A 15 -10.11 7.85 16.85
CA ALA A 15 -9.06 7.98 15.84
C ALA A 15 -9.45 9.00 14.75
N ALA A 16 -10.68 8.92 14.24
CA ALA A 16 -11.22 9.84 13.25
C ALA A 16 -11.29 11.29 13.78
N GLU A 17 -11.83 11.49 14.98
CA GLU A 17 -11.92 12.79 15.66
C GLU A 17 -10.52 13.39 15.88
N LEU A 18 -9.55 12.59 16.33
CA LEU A 18 -8.16 13.02 16.50
C LEU A 18 -7.53 13.44 15.16
N GLY A 19 -7.65 12.61 14.12
CA GLY A 19 -7.10 12.91 12.80
C GLY A 19 -7.70 14.18 12.18
N ARG A 20 -9.02 14.35 12.34
CA ARG A 20 -9.74 15.52 11.85
C ARG A 20 -9.26 16.82 12.49
N SER A 21 -8.84 16.78 13.76
CA SER A 21 -8.45 17.96 14.53
C SER A 21 -7.22 18.69 13.98
N PHE A 22 -6.26 17.97 13.39
CA PHE A 22 -5.00 18.56 12.90
C PHE A 22 -4.71 18.33 11.41
N GLY A 23 -5.49 17.50 10.72
CA GLY A 23 -5.32 17.24 9.29
C GLY A 23 -6.63 17.19 8.49
N GLY A 24 -7.76 17.58 9.07
CA GLY A 24 -9.06 17.53 8.42
C GLY A 24 -9.43 16.12 7.95
N LEU A 25 -10.11 16.00 6.80
CA LEU A 25 -10.51 14.70 6.25
C LEU A 25 -9.31 13.80 5.93
N LEU A 26 -8.19 14.39 5.48
CA LEU A 26 -6.98 13.63 5.19
C LEU A 26 -6.34 13.06 6.46
N GLY A 27 -6.32 13.85 7.54
CA GLY A 27 -5.85 13.42 8.85
C GLY A 27 -6.74 12.31 9.44
N GLU A 28 -8.05 12.44 9.32
CA GLU A 28 -9.02 11.41 9.69
C GLU A 28 -8.75 10.08 8.97
N LYS A 29 -8.67 10.10 7.63
CA LYS A 29 -8.35 8.90 6.84
C LYS A 29 -7.03 8.28 7.29
N GLY A 30 -5.97 9.07 7.39
CA GLY A 30 -4.65 8.57 7.76
C GLY A 30 -4.58 7.95 9.16
N ILE A 31 -5.22 8.56 10.15
CA ILE A 31 -5.22 8.06 11.54
C ILE A 31 -6.12 6.82 11.68
N VAL A 32 -7.28 6.76 11.03
CA VAL A 32 -8.14 5.57 11.00
C VAL A 32 -7.38 4.36 10.42
N GLU A 33 -6.60 4.58 9.37
CA GLU A 33 -5.84 3.52 8.72
C GLU A 33 -4.69 3.00 9.57
N CYS A 34 -3.98 3.90 10.25
CA CYS A 34 -2.99 3.51 11.24
C CYS A 34 -3.63 2.75 12.41
N LYS A 35 -4.85 3.11 12.80
CA LYS A 35 -5.60 2.44 13.88
C LYS A 35 -6.00 1.01 13.52
N LEU A 36 -6.47 0.79 12.29
CA LEU A 36 -6.79 -0.55 11.78
C LEU A 36 -5.52 -1.43 11.70
N ALA A 37 -4.41 -0.86 11.21
CA ALA A 37 -3.12 -1.54 11.19
C ALA A 37 -2.62 -1.93 12.60
N TYR A 38 -2.76 -1.03 13.56
CA TYR A 38 -2.45 -1.29 14.96
C TYR A 38 -3.28 -2.45 15.52
N ALA A 39 -4.59 -2.43 15.27
CA ALA A 39 -5.51 -3.48 15.73
C ALA A 39 -5.08 -4.86 15.21
N LEU A 40 -4.74 -4.96 13.92
CA LEU A 40 -4.32 -6.21 13.31
C LEU A 40 -2.98 -6.72 13.82
N LYS A 41 -2.03 -5.83 14.10
CA LYS A 41 -0.72 -6.23 14.62
C LYS A 41 -0.81 -6.94 15.98
N LEU A 42 -1.88 -6.67 16.74
CA LEU A 42 -2.16 -7.30 18.04
C LEU A 42 -2.85 -8.67 17.91
N LEU A 43 -3.43 -8.98 16.74
CA LEU A 43 -4.17 -10.22 16.54
C LEU A 43 -3.24 -11.38 16.16
N PRO A 44 -3.59 -12.62 16.56
CA PRO A 44 -2.94 -13.79 16.00
C PRO A 44 -3.30 -13.97 14.52
N LYS A 45 -2.53 -14.82 13.83
CA LYS A 45 -2.89 -15.29 12.48
C LYS A 45 -4.20 -16.10 12.51
N PHE A 46 -4.83 -16.25 11.35
CA PHE A 46 -5.99 -17.11 11.23
C PHE A 46 -5.67 -18.55 11.61
N THR A 47 -6.54 -19.15 12.41
CA THR A 47 -6.35 -20.52 12.92
C THR A 47 -6.67 -21.61 11.91
N ALA A 48 -7.51 -21.31 10.93
CA ALA A 48 -7.91 -22.25 9.88
C ALA A 48 -6.99 -22.19 8.65
N ASP A 49 -6.25 -21.09 8.48
CA ASP A 49 -5.45 -20.84 7.28
C ASP A 49 -4.28 -19.89 7.62
N GLU A 50 -3.08 -20.44 7.79
CA GLU A 50 -1.88 -19.66 8.07
C GLU A 50 -1.29 -18.97 6.82
N VAL A 51 -1.82 -19.30 5.63
CA VAL A 51 -1.36 -18.79 4.34
C VAL A 51 -2.06 -17.49 3.99
N ILE A 52 -3.33 -17.30 4.38
CA ILE A 52 -4.05 -16.03 4.19
C ILE A 52 -3.38 -14.93 5.05
N ARG A 53 -2.83 -13.93 4.36
CA ARG A 53 -2.19 -12.77 4.98
C ARG A 53 -3.10 -11.56 4.93
N MET A 54 -3.26 -10.90 6.07
CA MET A 54 -3.89 -9.58 6.17
C MET A 54 -2.79 -8.52 6.07
N ASN A 55 -2.96 -7.55 5.18
CA ASN A 55 -1.98 -6.48 4.98
C ASN A 55 -1.98 -5.52 6.17
N GLN A 56 -1.10 -5.72 7.15
CA GLN A 56 -1.00 -4.81 8.31
C GLN A 56 -0.21 -3.52 8.03
N GLN A 57 0.42 -3.42 6.87
CA GLN A 57 1.33 -2.31 6.53
C GLN A 57 0.55 -1.17 5.88
N VAL A 58 0.86 0.07 6.24
CA VAL A 58 0.17 1.26 5.70
C VAL A 58 1.16 2.16 5.01
N LEU A 59 0.80 2.63 3.81
CA LEU A 59 1.56 3.63 3.07
C LEU A 59 0.70 4.84 2.77
N LEU A 60 1.04 5.99 3.37
CA LEU A 60 0.49 7.29 3.02
C LEU A 60 1.21 7.83 1.78
N TYR A 61 0.53 7.83 0.65
CA TYR A 61 1.06 8.13 -0.66
C TYR A 61 0.50 9.44 -1.20
N TRP A 62 1.17 10.56 -0.92
CA TRP A 62 0.77 11.87 -1.45
C TRP A 62 1.93 12.86 -1.40
N GLN A 63 1.75 14.08 -1.90
CA GLN A 63 2.82 15.07 -2.09
C GLN A 63 3.75 15.26 -0.85
N ALA A 64 5.00 15.63 -1.10
CA ALA A 64 6.01 15.84 -0.05
C ALA A 64 5.64 17.01 0.87
N GLY A 65 6.04 16.94 2.14
CA GLY A 65 5.88 18.07 3.08
C GLY A 65 4.48 18.26 3.66
N TYR A 66 3.48 17.49 3.21
CA TYR A 66 2.17 17.43 3.87
C TYR A 66 2.22 16.65 5.18
N PHE A 67 1.11 16.66 5.94
CA PHE A 67 0.97 16.09 7.28
C PHE A 67 1.29 14.60 7.45
N LYS A 68 1.83 13.84 6.47
CA LYS A 68 2.19 12.41 6.63
C LYS A 68 3.04 12.18 7.87
N SER A 69 4.17 12.88 7.94
CA SER A 69 5.09 12.79 9.07
C SER A 69 4.41 13.13 10.39
N THR A 70 3.52 14.14 10.39
CA THR A 70 2.74 14.54 11.54
C THR A 70 1.71 13.49 11.95
N ILE A 71 0.94 12.94 11.00
CA ILE A 71 -0.05 11.87 11.20
C ILE A 71 0.64 10.65 11.80
N LEU A 72 1.71 10.18 11.16
CA LEU A 72 2.47 9.02 11.62
C LEU A 72 3.07 9.26 13.00
N LYS A 73 3.62 10.46 13.26
CA LYS A 73 4.17 10.83 14.57
C LYS A 73 3.08 10.86 15.65
N VAL A 74 1.99 11.58 15.41
CA VAL A 74 0.87 11.70 16.36
C VAL A 74 0.30 10.33 16.69
N PHE A 75 0.07 9.48 15.68
CA PHE A 75 -0.40 8.13 15.91
C PHE A 75 0.59 7.29 16.72
N CYS A 76 1.88 7.29 16.35
CA CYS A 76 2.89 6.52 17.08
C CYS A 76 3.04 6.96 18.54
N GLU A 77 2.80 8.23 18.86
CA GLU A 77 2.76 8.73 20.25
C GLU A 77 1.56 8.20 21.05
N THR A 78 0.57 7.57 20.40
CA THR A 78 -0.54 6.85 21.06
C THR A 78 -0.29 5.36 21.20
N VAL A 79 0.78 4.81 20.61
CA VAL A 79 1.15 3.39 20.71
C VAL A 79 1.84 3.15 22.07
N PRO A 80 1.44 2.12 22.83
CA PRO A 80 2.05 1.81 24.12
C PRO A 80 3.57 1.60 24.05
N PRO A 81 4.36 2.15 25.01
CA PRO A 81 5.83 2.08 24.97
C PRO A 81 6.40 0.65 24.96
N HIS A 82 5.71 -0.32 25.56
CA HIS A 82 6.16 -1.72 25.59
C HIS A 82 6.15 -2.38 24.20
N LEU A 83 5.41 -1.83 23.22
CA LEU A 83 5.40 -2.25 21.81
C LEU A 83 6.54 -1.61 20.99
N LYS A 84 7.34 -0.73 21.63
CA LYS A 84 8.55 -0.09 21.09
C LYS A 84 8.34 0.60 19.72
N PRO A 85 7.39 1.55 19.58
CA PRO A 85 7.23 2.30 18.35
C PRO A 85 8.53 3.05 18.01
N THR A 86 9.05 2.83 16.80
CA THR A 86 10.41 3.20 16.44
C THR A 86 10.47 4.01 15.14
N ASP A 87 11.30 5.07 15.11
CA ASP A 87 11.56 5.85 13.89
C ASP A 87 12.74 5.30 13.09
N LEU A 88 12.47 4.74 11.92
CA LEU A 88 13.48 4.14 11.07
C LEU A 88 14.45 5.18 10.49
N THR A 89 14.01 6.42 10.27
CA THR A 89 14.86 7.44 9.60
C THR A 89 16.01 7.91 10.46
N SER A 90 15.93 7.65 11.77
CA SER A 90 17.02 7.92 12.72
C SER A 90 18.04 6.78 12.86
N MET A 91 17.87 5.69 12.11
CA MET A 91 18.68 4.48 12.26
C MET A 91 19.74 4.32 11.17
N THR A 92 20.88 3.75 11.56
CA THR A 92 21.92 3.34 10.62
C THR A 92 21.50 2.08 9.86
N PHE A 93 22.02 1.89 8.65
CA PHE A 93 21.82 0.66 7.85
C PHE A 93 22.17 -0.60 8.65
N GLU A 94 23.23 -0.53 9.46
CA GLU A 94 23.65 -1.59 10.37
C GLU A 94 22.56 -1.98 11.37
N LYS A 95 21.88 -1.00 11.97
CA LYS A 95 20.79 -1.26 12.92
C LYS A 95 19.51 -1.73 12.24
N ILE A 96 19.24 -1.23 11.05
CA ILE A 96 18.07 -1.65 10.25
C ILE A 96 18.19 -3.15 9.91
N PHE A 97 19.37 -3.58 9.47
CA PHE A 97 19.57 -4.91 8.92
C PHE A 97 20.27 -5.91 9.86
N GLY A 98 20.75 -5.44 11.01
CA GLY A 98 21.63 -6.19 11.88
C GLY A 98 23.07 -6.18 11.36
N SER A 99 24.02 -6.10 12.30
CA SER A 99 25.46 -6.13 12.01
C SER A 99 26.24 -6.69 13.20
N ILE A 100 27.56 -6.71 13.10
CA ILE A 100 28.46 -6.99 14.21
C ILE A 100 29.27 -5.73 14.47
N ASN A 101 29.35 -5.33 15.74
CA ASN A 101 30.23 -4.26 16.15
C ASN A 101 31.66 -4.82 16.23
N GLU A 102 32.51 -4.42 15.28
CA GLU A 102 33.90 -4.88 15.19
C GLU A 102 34.73 -4.57 16.45
N LYS A 103 34.42 -3.48 17.17
CA LYS A 103 35.17 -3.06 18.36
C LYS A 103 34.84 -3.89 19.59
N THR A 104 33.59 -4.34 19.70
CA THR A 104 33.11 -5.06 20.88
C THR A 104 32.92 -6.55 20.63
N GLY A 105 32.87 -6.98 19.37
CA GLY A 105 32.55 -8.34 18.97
C GLY A 105 31.09 -8.73 19.22
N PHE A 106 30.21 -7.78 19.57
CA PHE A 106 28.80 -8.05 19.86
C PHE A 106 27.90 -7.74 18.67
N THR A 107 26.78 -8.46 18.60
CA THR A 107 25.79 -8.30 17.54
C THR A 107 24.96 -7.04 17.77
N VAL A 108 24.82 -6.22 16.73
CA VAL A 108 23.80 -5.18 16.67
C VAL A 108 22.55 -5.85 16.13
N PRO A 109 21.49 -6.04 16.94
CA PRO A 109 20.30 -6.73 16.47
C PRO A 109 19.55 -5.87 15.44
N PRO A 110 18.94 -6.51 14.42
CA PRO A 110 18.09 -5.80 13.48
C PRO A 110 16.88 -5.18 14.16
N VAL A 111 16.39 -4.07 13.61
CA VAL A 111 15.21 -3.38 14.14
C VAL A 111 13.92 -4.19 13.96
N PHE A 112 13.78 -4.98 12.89
CA PHE A 112 12.53 -5.66 12.53
C PHE A 112 12.33 -6.98 13.27
N THR A 113 12.87 -7.12 14.48
CA THR A 113 12.80 -8.34 15.30
C THR A 113 11.55 -8.36 16.18
N ASN A 114 11.40 -9.39 17.03
CA ASN A 114 10.24 -9.49 17.93
C ASN A 114 10.18 -8.36 18.97
N GLU A 115 11.28 -7.63 19.15
CA GLU A 115 11.39 -6.53 20.09
C GLU A 115 10.57 -5.31 19.66
N VAL A 116 10.55 -4.97 18.37
CA VAL A 116 9.90 -3.78 17.83
C VAL A 116 8.64 -4.17 17.08
N LYS A 117 7.47 -3.77 17.59
CA LYS A 117 6.19 -4.10 16.95
C LYS A 117 5.73 -3.07 15.93
N PHE A 118 6.23 -1.83 16.03
CA PHE A 118 5.85 -0.74 15.14
C PHE A 118 7.07 0.05 14.67
N VAL A 119 7.16 0.26 13.36
CA VAL A 119 8.16 1.11 12.72
C VAL A 119 7.44 2.19 11.93
N LYS A 120 7.84 3.45 12.14
CA LYS A 120 7.42 4.57 11.30
C LYS A 120 8.52 4.99 10.35
N ILE A 121 8.12 5.30 9.11
CA ILE A 121 9.00 5.83 8.06
C ILE A 121 8.35 7.10 7.50
N PRO A 122 8.67 8.30 8.02
CA PRO A 122 7.99 9.54 7.63
C PRO A 122 8.04 9.88 6.13
N GLU A 123 9.18 9.66 5.48
CA GLU A 123 9.37 9.83 4.03
C GLU A 123 10.27 8.71 3.49
N LEU A 124 9.65 7.61 3.03
CA LEU A 124 10.32 6.41 2.54
C LEU A 124 11.32 6.71 1.41
N THR A 125 11.04 7.68 0.54
CA THR A 125 11.98 8.08 -0.53
C THR A 125 13.34 8.52 -0.02
N THR A 126 13.42 9.06 1.20
CA THR A 126 14.71 9.48 1.77
C THR A 126 15.59 8.28 2.13
N VAL A 127 14.98 7.10 2.32
CA VAL A 127 15.65 5.84 2.67
C VAL A 127 16.02 5.03 1.42
N LEU A 128 15.36 5.29 0.29
CA LEU A 128 15.64 4.70 -1.02
C LEU A 128 16.76 5.50 -1.72
N GLY A 129 18.03 5.22 -1.37
CA GLY A 129 19.23 5.92 -1.86
C GLY A 129 19.66 5.62 -3.32
N GLN A 130 20.98 5.65 -3.59
CA GLN A 130 21.53 5.27 -4.91
C GLN A 130 21.15 3.83 -5.32
N ARG A 131 21.17 3.53 -6.63
CA ARG A 131 20.55 2.32 -7.22
C ARG A 131 20.82 1.00 -6.48
N ASP A 132 22.07 0.74 -6.04
CA ASP A 132 22.41 -0.52 -5.39
C ASP A 132 21.93 -0.61 -3.93
N SER A 133 22.06 0.47 -3.16
CA SER A 133 21.52 0.53 -1.79
C SER A 133 20.00 0.56 -1.78
N MET A 134 19.37 1.20 -2.78
CA MET A 134 17.93 1.15 -3.02
C MET A 134 17.45 -0.28 -3.25
N LYS A 135 18.15 -1.06 -4.10
CA LYS A 135 17.78 -2.45 -4.40
C LYS A 135 17.86 -3.35 -3.16
N GLN A 136 18.96 -3.27 -2.41
CA GLN A 136 19.12 -4.08 -1.20
C GLN A 136 18.08 -3.73 -0.13
N PHE A 137 17.82 -2.43 0.06
CA PHE A 137 16.82 -1.96 1.01
C PHE A 137 15.40 -2.37 0.61
N ALA A 138 15.02 -2.17 -0.66
CA ALA A 138 13.71 -2.56 -1.18
C ALA A 138 13.48 -4.08 -1.10
N ASN A 139 14.50 -4.88 -1.45
CA ASN A 139 14.41 -6.34 -1.35
C ASN A 139 14.22 -6.80 0.10
N THR A 140 14.97 -6.24 1.04
CA THR A 140 14.81 -6.61 2.44
C THR A 140 13.47 -6.14 2.97
N LEU A 141 13.05 -4.91 2.67
CA LEU A 141 11.72 -4.44 3.05
C LEU A 141 10.62 -5.32 2.47
N ASN A 142 10.75 -5.82 1.23
CA ASN A 142 9.80 -6.79 0.70
C ASN A 142 9.68 -8.03 1.60
N LEU A 143 10.80 -8.58 2.07
CA LEU A 143 10.79 -9.69 3.03
C LEU A 143 10.18 -9.29 4.39
N VAL A 144 10.49 -8.08 4.88
CA VAL A 144 9.93 -7.53 6.14
C VAL A 144 8.42 -7.38 6.07
N LEU A 145 7.93 -6.72 5.01
CA LEU A 145 6.52 -6.45 4.82
C LEU A 145 5.74 -7.75 4.60
N GLU A 146 6.40 -8.74 4.01
CA GLU A 146 5.86 -10.08 3.85
C GLU A 146 5.92 -10.88 5.16
N GLY A 147 6.83 -10.59 6.09
CA GLY A 147 7.05 -11.42 7.27
C GLY A 147 7.78 -12.72 6.94
N GLU A 148 8.60 -12.71 5.88
CA GLU A 148 9.46 -13.83 5.49
C GLU A 148 10.75 -13.85 6.30
N ARG A 149 11.31 -15.05 6.49
CA ARG A 149 12.60 -15.22 7.17
C ARG A 149 13.67 -14.43 6.42
N ILE A 150 14.37 -13.57 7.15
CA ILE A 150 15.51 -12.82 6.65
C ILE A 150 16.77 -13.49 7.18
N SER A 151 17.71 -13.79 6.29
CA SER A 151 19.04 -14.31 6.62
C SER A 151 20.10 -13.41 6.00
N ARG A 152 21.11 -13.04 6.80
CA ARG A 152 22.21 -12.19 6.35
C ARG A 152 23.54 -12.76 6.81
N GLN A 153 24.48 -12.82 5.87
CA GLN A 153 25.88 -13.09 6.17
C GLN A 153 26.52 -11.84 6.79
N THR A 154 27.13 -12.02 7.95
CA THR A 154 27.84 -11.02 8.73
C THR A 154 29.30 -11.48 8.91
N LEU A 155 30.11 -10.68 9.60
CA LEU A 155 31.47 -11.11 9.94
C LEU A 155 31.42 -12.40 10.76
N LYS A 156 32.34 -13.32 10.47
CA LYS A 156 32.53 -14.48 11.34
C LYS A 156 33.19 -14.01 12.62
N LEU A 157 32.52 -14.18 13.74
CA LEU A 157 33.20 -14.09 15.03
C LEU A 157 34.09 -15.33 15.17
N GLY A 158 35.38 -15.08 15.43
CA GLY A 158 36.48 -16.02 15.29
C GLY A 158 36.26 -17.39 15.92
N GLY A 159 36.88 -18.40 15.28
CA GLY A 159 36.74 -19.82 15.56
C GLY A 159 37.13 -20.24 16.98
N ASP A 160 36.60 -21.40 17.36
CA ASP A 160 36.78 -22.10 18.65
C ASP A 160 37.18 -21.18 19.79
N ALA A 161 36.20 -20.57 20.46
CA ALA A 161 36.43 -19.87 21.73
C ALA A 161 37.25 -20.78 22.65
N THR A 162 38.55 -20.49 22.76
CA THR A 162 39.55 -21.36 23.39
C THR A 162 39.58 -21.17 24.90
N ASP A 163 39.10 -20.02 25.40
CA ASP A 163 38.97 -19.71 26.82
C ASP A 163 37.50 -19.69 27.29
N GLN A 164 37.26 -20.20 28.50
CA GLN A 164 35.94 -20.37 29.12
C GLN A 164 35.18 -19.04 29.26
N ASN A 165 35.88 -17.94 29.56
CA ASN A 165 35.29 -16.61 29.67
C ASN A 165 34.66 -16.10 28.36
N GLN A 166 35.23 -16.47 27.21
CA GLN A 166 34.69 -16.09 25.90
C GLN A 166 33.46 -16.94 25.54
N ARG A 167 33.46 -18.23 25.88
CA ARG A 167 32.30 -19.11 25.72
C ARG A 167 31.10 -18.61 26.51
N GLU A 168 31.31 -18.24 27.77
CA GLU A 168 30.22 -17.70 28.60
C GLU A 168 29.65 -16.39 28.06
N LYS A 169 30.49 -15.50 27.51
CA LYS A 169 30.03 -14.27 26.86
C LYS A 169 29.22 -14.55 25.59
N LEU A 170 29.68 -15.48 24.75
CA LEU A 170 28.96 -15.90 23.53
C LEU A 170 27.61 -16.53 23.87
N GLU A 171 27.54 -17.40 24.87
CA GLU A 171 26.27 -18.01 25.30
C GLU A 171 25.29 -16.99 25.87
N LYS A 172 25.78 -16.00 26.65
CA LYS A 172 24.94 -14.89 27.11
C LYS A 172 24.38 -14.06 25.96
N GLU A 173 25.22 -13.74 24.96
CA GLU A 173 24.77 -12.97 23.80
C GLU A 173 23.80 -13.77 22.92
N LYS A 174 24.05 -15.07 22.68
CA LYS A 174 23.11 -15.96 21.99
C LYS A 174 21.75 -16.00 22.68
N LYS A 175 21.74 -16.13 24.01
CA LYS A 175 20.50 -16.13 24.78
C LYS A 175 19.75 -14.81 24.60
N LYS A 176 20.45 -13.68 24.74
CA LYS A 176 19.87 -12.34 24.53
C LYS A 176 19.30 -12.15 23.13
N LEU A 177 19.99 -12.61 22.08
CA LEU A 177 19.51 -12.54 20.70
C LEU A 177 18.29 -13.44 20.49
N LYS A 178 18.32 -14.65 21.05
CA LYS A 178 17.18 -15.58 20.99
C LYS A 178 15.95 -15.02 21.68
N ASP A 179 16.13 -14.33 22.82
CA ASP A 179 15.03 -13.69 23.57
C ASP A 179 14.32 -12.60 22.74
N ILE A 180 15.01 -12.00 21.76
CA ILE A 180 14.42 -11.04 20.80
C ILE A 180 14.09 -11.66 19.44
N GLY A 181 14.18 -12.98 19.29
CA GLY A 181 13.83 -13.70 18.07
C GLY A 181 14.89 -13.66 16.96
N VAL A 182 16.16 -13.47 17.33
CA VAL A 182 17.30 -13.50 16.40
C VAL A 182 18.11 -14.77 16.61
N ASP A 183 18.25 -15.55 15.55
CA ASP A 183 19.14 -16.70 15.48
C ASP A 183 20.49 -16.24 14.90
N TYR A 184 21.57 -16.49 15.63
CA TYR A 184 22.92 -16.18 15.15
C TYR A 184 23.80 -17.44 15.16
N ASP A 185 24.22 -17.89 13.97
CA ASP A 185 25.21 -18.95 13.81
C ASP A 185 26.62 -18.34 13.65
N TYR A 186 27.33 -18.26 14.76
CA TYR A 186 28.71 -17.77 14.85
C TYR A 186 29.72 -18.54 13.99
N ARG A 187 29.46 -19.81 13.65
CA ARG A 187 30.41 -20.64 12.87
C ARG A 187 30.48 -20.19 11.42
N VAL A 188 29.34 -19.80 10.87
CA VAL A 188 29.21 -19.31 9.50
C VAL A 188 29.08 -17.80 9.43
N GLY A 189 28.81 -17.14 10.56
CA GLY A 189 28.59 -15.69 10.62
C GLY A 189 27.20 -15.31 10.10
N GLU A 190 26.19 -16.15 10.29
CA GLU A 190 24.84 -15.89 9.78
C GLU A 190 23.93 -15.34 10.88
N LEU A 191 23.25 -14.23 10.60
CA LEU A 191 22.17 -13.69 11.40
C LEU A 191 20.85 -13.94 10.69
N ALA A 192 19.88 -14.54 11.36
CA ALA A 192 18.55 -14.82 10.84
C ALA A 192 17.44 -14.44 11.82
N TYR A 193 16.30 -13.98 11.29
CA TYR A 193 15.12 -13.66 12.08
C TYR A 193 13.86 -13.70 11.21
N THR A 194 12.69 -13.85 11.84
CA THR A 194 11.39 -13.69 11.17
C THR A 194 10.77 -12.37 11.63
N PRO A 195 10.49 -11.43 10.72
CA PRO A 195 9.93 -10.13 11.08
C PRO A 195 8.54 -10.24 11.70
N ASP A 196 8.30 -9.48 12.77
CA ASP A 196 6.98 -9.35 13.39
C ASP A 196 6.68 -7.87 13.70
N VAL A 197 6.56 -7.08 12.64
CA VAL A 197 6.50 -5.62 12.70
C VAL A 197 5.42 -5.05 11.78
N CYS A 198 4.71 -4.03 12.27
CA CYS A 198 3.85 -3.17 11.47
C CYS A 198 4.63 -1.91 11.06
N VAL A 199 4.65 -1.64 9.77
CA VAL A 199 5.32 -0.54 9.10
C VAL A 199 4.27 0.48 8.70
N LEU A 200 4.40 1.67 9.28
CA LEU A 200 3.60 2.84 8.94
C LEU A 200 4.50 3.82 8.19
N ALA A 201 4.30 3.92 6.88
CA ALA A 201 5.16 4.70 6.02
C ALA A 201 4.42 5.87 5.38
N GLY A 202 5.14 6.96 5.14
CA GLY A 202 4.74 8.04 4.25
C GLY A 202 5.71 8.11 3.10
N THR A 203 5.23 8.47 1.91
CA THR A 203 6.12 8.75 0.78
C THR A 203 5.49 9.78 -0.13
N ARG A 204 6.33 10.56 -0.80
CA ARG A 204 5.92 11.35 -1.96
C ARG A 204 5.72 10.47 -3.19
N PRO A 205 5.00 10.96 -4.21
CA PRO A 205 5.04 10.36 -5.52
C PRO A 205 6.49 10.20 -5.97
N LEU A 206 6.85 8.96 -6.32
CA LEU A 206 8.17 8.59 -6.81
C LEU A 206 8.41 9.10 -8.24
N GLU A 207 9.68 9.19 -8.63
CA GLU A 207 10.01 9.31 -10.04
C GLU A 207 9.59 8.05 -10.80
N ASN A 208 9.26 8.17 -12.09
CA ASN A 208 8.73 7.09 -12.91
C ASN A 208 9.61 5.82 -12.89
N THR A 209 10.92 5.98 -12.96
CA THR A 209 11.88 4.85 -12.94
C THR A 209 11.84 4.09 -11.62
N GLN A 210 11.80 4.82 -10.50
CA GLN A 210 11.71 4.26 -9.15
C GLN A 210 10.34 3.60 -8.92
N PHE A 211 9.26 4.28 -9.31
CA PHE A 211 7.91 3.75 -9.25
C PHE A 211 7.80 2.45 -10.04
N THR A 212 8.25 2.44 -11.31
CA THR A 212 8.21 1.26 -12.17
C THR A 212 9.00 0.11 -11.55
N TYR A 213 10.16 0.38 -10.98
CA TYR A 213 10.97 -0.64 -10.32
C TYR A 213 10.25 -1.24 -9.10
N LEU A 214 9.72 -0.41 -8.21
CA LEU A 214 9.02 -0.86 -6.99
C LEU A 214 7.67 -1.52 -7.30
N ASN A 215 6.96 -1.04 -8.32
CA ASN A 215 5.72 -1.65 -8.77
C ASN A 215 5.98 -3.05 -9.34
N LYS A 216 6.98 -3.18 -10.24
CA LYS A 216 7.36 -4.49 -10.80
C LYS A 216 7.93 -5.46 -9.78
N SER A 217 8.53 -4.98 -8.69
CA SER A 217 8.99 -5.84 -7.59
C SER A 217 7.89 -6.19 -6.60
N GLY A 218 6.65 -5.72 -6.82
CA GLY A 218 5.50 -5.97 -5.95
C GLY A 218 5.59 -5.26 -4.59
N PHE A 219 6.42 -4.22 -4.48
CA PHE A 219 6.68 -3.50 -3.23
C PHE A 219 5.44 -2.75 -2.72
N PHE A 220 4.76 -2.03 -3.62
CA PHE A 220 3.52 -1.31 -3.27
C PHE A 220 2.40 -2.26 -2.85
N ASP A 221 2.32 -3.43 -3.50
CA ASP A 221 1.30 -4.45 -3.23
C ASP A 221 1.43 -5.10 -1.83
N ARG A 222 2.46 -4.75 -1.05
CA ARG A 222 2.64 -5.18 0.34
C ARG A 222 2.11 -4.17 1.35
N TYR A 223 1.73 -2.99 0.89
CA TYR A 223 1.08 -1.97 1.68
C TYR A 223 -0.41 -1.91 1.36
N HIS A 224 -1.19 -1.55 2.36
CA HIS A 224 -2.43 -0.86 2.11
C HIS A 224 -2.11 0.62 1.82
N VAL A 225 -2.30 1.02 0.56
CA VAL A 225 -1.86 2.33 0.05
C VAL A 225 -3.01 3.33 0.14
N ILE A 226 -2.82 4.36 0.95
CA ILE A 226 -3.73 5.51 1.03
C ILE A 226 -3.16 6.59 0.15
N GLN A 227 -3.82 6.89 -0.95
CA GLN A 227 -3.42 8.00 -1.79
C GLN A 227 -4.40 9.15 -1.75
N HIS A 228 -3.87 10.37 -1.89
CA HIS A 228 -4.71 11.57 -1.91
C HIS A 228 -4.08 12.67 -2.75
N ARG A 229 -4.87 13.24 -3.67
CA ARG A 229 -4.48 14.43 -4.42
C ARG A 229 -4.93 15.65 -3.65
N VAL A 230 -3.99 16.37 -3.04
CA VAL A 230 -4.30 17.62 -2.34
C VAL A 230 -4.63 18.69 -3.39
N THR A 231 -5.85 19.23 -3.36
CA THR A 231 -6.28 20.32 -4.26
C THR A 231 -5.86 21.68 -3.72
N ASP A 232 -5.88 22.72 -4.55
CA ASP A 232 -5.57 24.09 -4.11
C ASP A 232 -6.58 24.59 -3.06
N GLU A 233 -7.85 24.20 -3.17
CA GLU A 233 -8.89 24.53 -2.17
C GLU A 233 -8.66 23.80 -0.85
N GLU A 234 -8.18 22.55 -0.89
CA GLU A 234 -7.79 21.81 0.31
C GLU A 234 -6.52 22.42 0.92
N ALA A 235 -5.49 22.70 0.13
CA ALA A 235 -4.25 23.33 0.57
C ALA A 235 -4.50 24.70 1.22
N SER A 236 -5.33 25.54 0.60
CA SER A 236 -5.74 26.83 1.16
C SER A 236 -6.48 26.64 2.49
N ARG A 237 -7.43 25.69 2.57
CA ARG A 237 -8.09 25.35 3.84
C ARG A 237 -7.11 24.86 4.90
N TYR A 238 -6.13 24.04 4.52
CA TYR A 238 -5.09 23.51 5.40
C TYR A 238 -4.15 24.61 5.92
N PHE A 239 -3.91 25.64 5.11
CA PHE A 239 -3.03 26.76 5.47
C PHE A 239 -3.70 27.79 6.39
N HIS A 240 -5.02 28.03 6.24
CA HIS A 240 -5.72 29.12 6.92
C HIS A 240 -6.55 28.73 8.14
N LYS A 241 -6.86 27.44 8.34
CA LYS A 241 -7.57 26.99 9.54
C LYS A 241 -6.55 26.68 10.62
N ASP A 242 -6.73 27.23 11.81
CA ASP A 242 -5.91 26.90 12.99
C ASP A 242 -6.08 25.41 13.34
N PHE A 243 -5.23 24.54 12.77
CA PHE A 243 -5.19 23.12 13.06
C PHE A 243 -4.54 22.89 14.43
N LYS A 244 -5.34 22.57 15.43
CA LYS A 244 -4.88 22.27 16.78
C LYS A 244 -5.05 20.79 17.07
N LEU A 245 -3.95 20.15 17.46
CA LEU A 245 -3.98 18.79 17.96
C LEU A 245 -4.90 18.71 19.18
N ASP A 246 -5.93 17.88 19.09
CA ASP A 246 -6.84 17.62 20.21
C ASP A 246 -6.15 16.69 21.21
N LEU A 247 -5.62 17.29 22.27
CA LEU A 247 -4.88 16.58 23.31
C LEU A 247 -5.78 15.63 24.12
N GLU A 248 -7.07 15.93 24.24
CA GLU A 248 -8.02 15.05 24.92
C GLU A 248 -8.27 13.80 24.10
N LYS A 249 -8.47 13.93 22.79
CA LYS A 249 -8.61 12.77 21.87
C LYS A 249 -7.35 11.96 21.78
N LYS A 250 -6.18 12.62 21.79
CA LYS A 250 -4.90 11.92 21.84
C LYS A 250 -4.78 11.09 23.12
N ALA A 251 -5.09 11.66 24.28
CA ALA A 251 -5.05 10.96 25.56
C ALA A 251 -6.07 9.79 25.62
N ALA A 252 -7.28 10.02 25.09
CA ALA A 252 -8.29 8.97 24.97
C ALA A 252 -7.82 7.81 24.09
N LEU A 253 -7.22 8.11 22.92
CA LEU A 253 -6.70 7.08 22.02
C LEU A 253 -5.51 6.32 22.64
N THR A 254 -4.60 7.02 23.34
CA THR A 254 -3.51 6.38 24.09
C THR A 254 -4.03 5.41 25.15
N THR A 255 -5.08 5.79 25.88
CA THR A 255 -5.71 4.94 26.90
C THR A 255 -6.34 3.70 26.26
N VAL A 256 -7.10 3.89 25.17
CA VAL A 256 -7.74 2.80 24.44
C VAL A 256 -6.71 1.86 23.82
N ASN A 257 -5.62 2.37 23.24
CA ASN A 257 -4.55 1.53 22.71
C ASN A 257 -3.87 0.71 23.81
N SER A 258 -3.61 1.32 24.97
CA SER A 258 -3.02 0.60 26.11
C SER A 258 -3.91 -0.58 26.54
N LYS A 259 -5.22 -0.36 26.69
CA LYS A 259 -6.17 -1.45 27.00
C LYS A 259 -6.21 -2.51 25.89
N LEU A 260 -6.26 -2.11 24.62
CA LEU A 260 -6.28 -3.03 23.48
C LEU A 260 -5.05 -3.94 23.43
N SER A 261 -3.86 -3.42 23.77
CA SER A 261 -2.64 -4.23 23.79
C SER A 261 -2.63 -5.33 24.86
N GLU A 262 -3.52 -5.25 25.84
CA GLU A 262 -3.69 -6.25 26.89
C GLU A 262 -4.74 -7.31 26.54
N VAL A 263 -5.61 -7.03 25.56
CA VAL A 263 -6.66 -7.96 25.11
C VAL A 263 -6.03 -9.14 24.38
N ARG A 264 -6.25 -10.34 24.89
CA ARG A 264 -5.85 -11.58 24.20
C ARG A 264 -7.02 -12.13 23.40
N VAL A 265 -6.77 -12.39 22.12
CA VAL A 265 -7.69 -13.10 21.24
C VAL A 265 -7.17 -14.53 21.06
N SER A 266 -7.94 -15.53 21.49
CA SER A 266 -7.48 -16.93 21.43
C SER A 266 -7.59 -17.50 20.02
N LYS A 267 -8.64 -17.10 19.28
CA LYS A 267 -8.93 -17.61 17.95
C LYS A 267 -9.45 -16.52 17.03
N VAL A 268 -8.84 -16.43 15.85
CA VAL A 268 -9.38 -15.67 14.71
C VAL A 268 -9.67 -16.68 13.60
N LEU A 269 -10.90 -16.69 13.10
CA LEU A 269 -11.36 -17.53 11.99
C LEU A 269 -11.51 -16.68 10.74
N CYS A 270 -11.26 -17.24 9.56
CA CYS A 270 -11.65 -16.56 8.32
C CYS A 270 -13.18 -16.41 8.28
N PRO A 271 -13.73 -15.26 7.84
CA PRO A 271 -15.15 -15.14 7.57
C PRO A 271 -15.59 -16.17 6.51
N THR A 272 -16.83 -16.64 6.59
CA THR A 272 -17.37 -17.60 5.62
C THR A 272 -17.51 -16.99 4.23
N GLU A 273 -17.51 -17.83 3.20
CA GLU A 273 -17.78 -17.38 1.82
C GLU A 273 -19.14 -16.69 1.72
N GLU A 274 -20.17 -17.23 2.38
CA GLU A 274 -21.51 -16.62 2.46
C GLU A 274 -21.48 -15.21 3.05
N PHE A 275 -20.66 -14.98 4.08
CA PHE A 275 -20.53 -13.66 4.68
C PHE A 275 -19.84 -12.67 3.72
N MET A 276 -18.79 -13.13 3.04
CA MET A 276 -17.97 -12.29 2.16
C MET A 276 -18.56 -12.07 0.77
N ALA A 277 -19.40 -12.98 0.26
CA ALA A 277 -19.91 -12.92 -1.12
C ALA A 277 -20.53 -11.56 -1.45
N PRO A 278 -21.41 -10.96 -0.62
CA PRO A 278 -22.00 -9.68 -0.97
C PRO A 278 -21.00 -8.51 -0.94
N ILE A 279 -19.88 -8.62 -0.21
CA ILE A 279 -18.81 -7.62 -0.25
C ILE A 279 -18.08 -7.70 -1.59
N TYR A 280 -17.74 -8.92 -2.03
CA TYR A 280 -17.03 -9.13 -3.29
C TYR A 280 -17.91 -8.84 -4.51
N ASP A 281 -19.19 -9.22 -4.49
CA ASP A 281 -20.12 -8.95 -5.58
C ASP A 281 -20.31 -7.45 -5.81
N ASN A 282 -20.46 -6.66 -4.74
CA ASN A 282 -20.56 -5.20 -4.84
C ASN A 282 -19.24 -4.57 -5.31
N LEU A 283 -18.11 -5.05 -4.83
CA LEU A 283 -16.80 -4.57 -5.28
C LEU A 283 -16.60 -4.84 -6.78
N GLU A 284 -16.95 -6.03 -7.25
CA GLU A 284 -16.89 -6.39 -8.66
C GLU A 284 -17.83 -5.52 -9.52
N ALA A 285 -19.05 -5.25 -9.04
CA ALA A 285 -20.00 -4.38 -9.72
C ALA A 285 -19.45 -2.94 -9.86
N ILE A 286 -18.94 -2.34 -8.77
CA ILE A 286 -18.33 -1.01 -8.79
C ILE A 286 -17.19 -0.96 -9.81
N VAL A 287 -16.28 -1.94 -9.77
CA VAL A 287 -15.13 -1.95 -10.69
C VAL A 287 -15.58 -2.13 -12.13
N LYS A 288 -16.52 -3.04 -12.41
CA LYS A 288 -17.06 -3.24 -13.77
C LYS A 288 -17.65 -1.96 -14.34
N ASP A 289 -18.41 -1.23 -13.53
CA ASP A 289 -19.00 0.05 -13.92
C ASP A 289 -17.90 1.08 -14.21
N GLU A 290 -16.88 1.20 -13.34
CA GLU A 290 -15.80 2.17 -13.51
C GLU A 290 -14.85 1.85 -14.68
N ILE A 291 -14.56 0.56 -14.96
CA ILE A 291 -13.62 0.19 -16.01
C ILE A 291 -14.23 0.15 -17.41
N THR A 292 -15.56 0.30 -17.56
CA THR A 292 -16.29 0.13 -18.84
C THR A 292 -15.71 0.95 -19.99
N GLU A 293 -15.21 2.15 -19.70
CA GLU A 293 -14.62 3.06 -20.70
C GLU A 293 -13.07 3.09 -20.67
N THR A 294 -12.47 2.26 -19.82
CA THR A 294 -11.01 2.19 -19.64
C THR A 294 -10.41 0.99 -20.38
N ARG A 295 -9.07 0.89 -20.39
CA ARG A 295 -8.35 -0.29 -20.91
C ARG A 295 -8.00 -1.32 -19.83
N LEU A 296 -8.50 -1.14 -18.62
CA LEU A 296 -8.20 -2.00 -17.48
C LEU A 296 -9.03 -3.28 -17.55
N GLU A 297 -8.40 -4.40 -17.22
CA GLU A 297 -9.09 -5.67 -16.99
C GLU A 297 -9.48 -5.77 -15.51
N LEU A 298 -10.60 -6.45 -15.21
CA LEU A 298 -11.06 -6.66 -13.83
C LEU A 298 -9.96 -7.25 -12.93
N SER A 299 -9.15 -8.17 -13.45
CA SER A 299 -8.03 -8.80 -12.75
C SER A 299 -6.86 -7.85 -12.46
N GLU A 300 -6.76 -6.72 -13.16
CA GLU A 300 -5.76 -5.68 -12.88
C GLU A 300 -6.17 -4.80 -11.70
N VAL A 301 -7.48 -4.67 -11.45
CA VAL A 301 -8.04 -3.84 -10.38
C VAL A 301 -8.36 -4.65 -9.13
N ILE A 302 -8.86 -5.89 -9.29
CA ILE A 302 -9.20 -6.84 -8.23
C ILE A 302 -8.21 -8.03 -8.24
N PRO A 303 -6.93 -7.83 -7.88
CA PRO A 303 -6.01 -8.94 -7.73
C PRO A 303 -6.34 -9.75 -6.46
N PRO A 304 -5.86 -11.00 -6.33
CA PRO A 304 -6.05 -11.82 -5.13
C PRO A 304 -5.63 -11.13 -3.82
N ARG A 305 -4.70 -10.17 -3.88
CA ARG A 305 -4.25 -9.39 -2.72
C ARG A 305 -5.27 -8.38 -2.21
N LEU A 306 -6.16 -7.89 -3.07
CA LEU A 306 -7.23 -6.98 -2.64
C LEU A 306 -8.13 -7.64 -1.60
N LYS A 307 -8.34 -8.96 -1.73
CA LYS A 307 -9.00 -9.79 -0.71
C LYS A 307 -8.34 -9.62 0.66
N GLY A 308 -7.01 -9.57 0.72
CA GLY A 308 -6.25 -9.34 1.94
C GLY A 308 -6.45 -7.94 2.54
N ASN A 309 -6.65 -6.91 1.72
CA ASN A 309 -7.00 -5.55 2.18
C ASN A 309 -8.42 -5.49 2.76
N VAL A 310 -9.38 -6.15 2.11
CA VAL A 310 -10.76 -6.23 2.60
C VAL A 310 -10.80 -6.99 3.93
N LEU A 311 -10.13 -8.15 4.01
CA LEU A 311 -10.05 -8.93 5.24
C LEU A 311 -9.35 -8.15 6.36
N ARG A 312 -8.27 -7.43 6.05
CA ARG A 312 -7.58 -6.53 6.97
C ARG A 312 -8.55 -5.56 7.63
N GLU A 313 -9.29 -4.77 6.85
CA GLU A 313 -10.20 -3.78 7.42
C GLU A 313 -11.35 -4.43 8.19
N LEU A 314 -11.90 -5.53 7.68
CA LEU A 314 -13.01 -6.25 8.33
C LEU A 314 -12.59 -6.77 9.70
N VAL A 315 -11.46 -7.48 9.77
CA VAL A 315 -10.95 -8.10 11.00
C VAL A 315 -10.49 -7.05 11.98
N GLY A 316 -9.80 -6.00 11.51
CA GLY A 316 -9.37 -4.88 12.33
C GLY A 316 -10.56 -4.16 12.97
N PHE A 317 -11.59 -3.86 12.19
CA PHE A 317 -12.81 -3.22 12.68
C PHE A 317 -13.58 -4.12 13.66
N SER A 318 -13.81 -5.38 13.30
CA SER A 318 -14.47 -6.36 14.17
C SER A 318 -13.77 -6.50 15.51
N PHE A 319 -12.43 -6.54 15.53
CA PHE A 319 -11.68 -6.59 16.79
C PHE A 319 -11.87 -5.33 17.63
N LEU A 320 -11.75 -4.14 17.03
CA LEU A 320 -11.91 -2.88 17.75
C LEU A 320 -13.33 -2.73 18.33
N ARG A 321 -14.35 -3.11 17.56
CA ARG A 321 -15.75 -3.10 18.00
C ARG A 321 -15.96 -4.10 19.14
N THR A 322 -15.61 -5.36 18.94
CA THR A 322 -15.80 -6.43 19.94
C THR A 322 -15.05 -6.12 21.24
N ALA A 323 -13.82 -5.62 21.15
CA ALA A 323 -13.05 -5.22 22.33
C ALA A 323 -13.66 -4.01 23.06
N ALA A 324 -14.24 -3.04 22.34
CA ALA A 324 -14.91 -1.91 22.98
C ALA A 324 -16.22 -2.34 23.67
N GLU A 325 -17.05 -3.12 22.98
CA GLU A 325 -18.35 -3.62 23.46
C GLU A 325 -18.19 -4.54 24.68
N ASN A 326 -17.13 -5.35 24.72
CA ASN A 326 -16.88 -6.27 25.82
C ASN A 326 -16.08 -5.64 26.99
N GLY A 327 -15.78 -4.34 26.93
CA GLY A 327 -15.03 -3.64 27.98
C GLY A 327 -13.53 -3.96 28.03
N PHE A 328 -12.91 -4.29 26.90
CA PHE A 328 -11.51 -4.68 26.73
C PHE A 328 -11.13 -5.95 27.50
N ASN A 329 -12.05 -6.91 27.55
CA ASN A 329 -11.80 -8.23 28.10
C ASN A 329 -11.24 -9.19 27.03
N ASN A 330 -10.59 -10.26 27.47
CA ASN A 330 -10.10 -11.31 26.57
C ASN A 330 -11.22 -11.89 25.70
N ILE A 331 -10.91 -12.13 24.44
CA ILE A 331 -11.84 -12.65 23.43
C ILE A 331 -11.45 -14.10 23.13
N ILE A 332 -12.40 -15.02 23.31
CA ILE A 332 -12.16 -16.43 22.99
C ILE A 332 -12.08 -16.60 21.48
N GLN A 333 -13.08 -16.08 20.76
CA GLN A 333 -13.15 -16.12 19.31
C GLN A 333 -13.67 -14.78 18.80
N LEU A 334 -13.02 -14.24 17.77
CA LEU A 334 -13.49 -13.05 17.09
C LEU A 334 -14.65 -13.39 16.14
N GLU A 335 -15.76 -12.67 16.26
CA GLU A 335 -16.97 -12.86 15.45
C GLU A 335 -17.22 -11.67 14.51
N TYR A 336 -17.76 -11.98 13.33
CA TYR A 336 -18.11 -10.99 12.31
C TYR A 336 -19.61 -10.77 12.29
N THR A 337 -20.01 -9.50 12.28
CA THR A 337 -21.41 -9.06 12.38
C THR A 337 -21.83 -8.28 11.13
N ASN A 338 -23.13 -8.01 11.01
CA ASN A 338 -23.65 -7.16 9.94
C ASN A 338 -23.14 -5.72 10.03
N GLU A 339 -22.75 -5.24 11.21
CA GLU A 339 -22.12 -3.93 11.37
C GLU A 339 -20.74 -3.90 10.73
N ASP A 340 -19.94 -4.95 10.92
CA ASP A 340 -18.62 -5.09 10.29
C ASP A 340 -18.75 -5.15 8.76
N LYS A 341 -19.74 -5.88 8.26
CA LYS A 341 -20.06 -5.94 6.83
C LYS A 341 -20.44 -4.57 6.27
N LYS A 342 -21.31 -3.83 6.97
CA LYS A 342 -21.73 -2.49 6.57
C LYS A 342 -20.54 -1.53 6.51
N PHE A 343 -19.67 -1.56 7.52
CA PHE A 343 -18.46 -0.74 7.55
C PHE A 343 -17.58 -0.95 6.31
N ILE A 344 -17.45 -2.19 5.84
CA ILE A 344 -16.67 -2.51 4.62
C ILE A 344 -17.39 -2.09 3.34
N LEU A 345 -18.71 -2.28 3.26
CA LEU A 345 -19.50 -1.85 2.11
C LEU A 345 -19.42 -0.34 1.90
N ASP A 346 -19.43 0.44 2.99
CA ASP A 346 -19.30 1.91 2.94
C ASP A 346 -17.90 2.39 2.50
N ARG A 347 -16.92 1.48 2.38
CA ARG A 347 -15.51 1.76 2.07
C ARG A 347 -15.00 1.05 0.82
N LEU A 348 -15.87 0.44 0.02
CA LEU A 348 -15.44 -0.28 -1.19
C LEU A 348 -14.59 0.53 -2.17
N PRO A 349 -14.93 1.80 -2.49
CA PRO A 349 -14.13 2.59 -3.44
C PRO A 349 -12.68 2.76 -2.99
N HIS A 350 -12.48 2.94 -1.68
CA HIS A 350 -11.16 3.14 -1.08
C HIS A 350 -10.19 1.95 -1.31
N PHE A 351 -10.70 0.72 -1.51
CA PHE A 351 -9.83 -0.42 -1.84
C PHE A 351 -9.26 -0.37 -3.26
N ILE A 352 -9.99 0.24 -4.19
CA ILE A 352 -9.66 0.24 -5.63
C ILE A 352 -9.07 1.57 -6.11
N ASP A 353 -9.21 2.64 -5.32
CA ASP A 353 -8.71 3.99 -5.64
C ASP A 353 -7.28 3.97 -6.19
N PHE A 354 -6.36 3.25 -5.54
CA PHE A 354 -4.95 3.18 -5.97
C PHE A 354 -4.77 2.51 -7.34
N ALA A 355 -5.55 1.46 -7.63
CA ALA A 355 -5.47 0.76 -8.91
C ALA A 355 -6.13 1.55 -10.04
N MET A 356 -7.22 2.26 -9.73
CA MET A 356 -8.03 3.00 -10.71
C MET A 356 -7.40 4.34 -11.10
N ASP A 357 -6.87 5.10 -10.13
CA ASP A 357 -6.30 6.43 -10.38
C ASP A 357 -5.02 6.66 -9.55
N PRO A 358 -3.92 5.91 -9.78
CA PRO A 358 -2.73 6.10 -8.98
C PRO A 358 -2.24 7.55 -9.14
N LEU A 359 -1.81 8.23 -8.07
CA LEU A 359 -1.28 9.61 -8.17
C LEU A 359 -0.11 9.77 -9.16
N ILE A 360 0.49 8.65 -9.60
CA ILE A 360 1.39 8.57 -10.76
C ILE A 360 0.71 7.83 -11.92
N ALA A 361 -0.44 8.30 -12.36
CA ALA A 361 -1.03 7.95 -13.66
C ALA A 361 -1.32 9.23 -14.42
N ALA A 362 -0.27 9.82 -15.00
CA ALA A 362 -0.47 10.65 -16.19
C ALA A 362 0.39 10.21 -17.37
N SER A 363 1.31 9.24 -17.23
CA SER A 363 2.13 8.82 -18.37
C SER A 363 2.49 7.32 -18.48
N PHE A 364 2.30 6.45 -17.47
CA PHE A 364 2.91 5.09 -17.54
C PHE A 364 2.15 3.89 -16.94
N THR A 365 1.05 4.04 -16.20
CA THR A 365 0.47 2.93 -15.39
C THR A 365 -0.77 2.25 -15.96
N ILE A 366 -1.55 2.88 -16.82
CA ILE A 366 -2.38 2.12 -17.76
C ILE A 366 -1.39 1.64 -18.81
N LYS A 367 -1.11 0.33 -18.87
CA LYS A 367 -0.37 -0.35 -19.95
C LYS A 367 -0.01 0.64 -21.06
N SER A 368 1.14 1.32 -20.96
CA SER A 368 1.77 1.86 -22.15
C SER A 368 2.34 0.64 -22.90
N LYS A 369 1.43 -0.24 -23.36
CA LYS A 369 1.50 -0.63 -24.75
C LYS A 369 1.56 0.71 -25.45
N THR A 370 2.78 1.19 -25.72
CA THR A 370 3.05 2.10 -26.82
C THR A 370 2.05 1.67 -27.87
N PRO A 371 1.02 2.48 -28.20
CA PRO A 371 -0.10 1.99 -28.98
C PRO A 371 0.52 1.25 -30.16
N SER A 372 0.07 0.02 -30.45
CA SER A 372 0.73 -0.77 -31.50
C SER A 372 0.88 0.11 -32.74
N LYS A 373 1.88 -0.10 -33.61
CA LYS A 373 2.02 0.75 -34.81
C LYS A 373 0.68 0.91 -35.56
N ARG A 374 -0.15 -0.14 -35.54
CA ARG A 374 -1.53 -0.16 -36.04
C ARG A 374 -2.48 0.77 -35.28
N GLU A 375 -2.43 0.81 -33.95
CA GLU A 375 -3.26 1.71 -33.12
C GLU A 375 -2.79 3.17 -33.20
N GLN A 376 -1.48 3.40 -33.33
CA GLN A 376 -0.96 4.73 -33.64
C GLN A 376 -1.44 5.21 -35.01
N CYS A 377 -1.43 4.35 -36.04
CA CYS A 377 -2.05 4.68 -37.33
C CYS A 377 -3.50 5.10 -37.17
N LYS A 378 -4.31 4.31 -36.44
CA LYS A 378 -5.74 4.60 -36.26
C LYS A 378 -5.97 6.00 -35.69
N ASN A 379 -5.21 6.37 -34.66
CA ASN A 379 -5.34 7.68 -34.03
C ASN A 379 -4.91 8.83 -34.94
N VAL A 380 -3.84 8.63 -35.73
CA VAL A 380 -3.39 9.64 -36.70
C VAL A 380 -4.45 9.81 -37.80
N ILE A 381 -5.00 8.72 -38.33
CA ILE A 381 -6.06 8.75 -39.35
C ILE A 381 -7.30 9.46 -38.82
N LEU A 382 -7.76 9.11 -37.61
CA LEU A 382 -8.90 9.78 -36.99
C LEU A 382 -8.63 11.27 -36.80
N ASN A 383 -7.44 11.68 -36.39
CA ASN A 383 -7.10 13.10 -36.25
C ASN A 383 -7.02 13.83 -37.60
N LEU A 384 -6.51 13.20 -38.66
CA LEU A 384 -6.50 13.80 -40.00
C LEU A 384 -7.91 14.02 -40.55
N LEU A 385 -8.83 13.11 -40.25
CA LEU A 385 -10.23 13.16 -40.71
C LEU A 385 -11.15 13.98 -39.79
N LYS A 386 -10.63 14.60 -38.71
CA LYS A 386 -11.44 15.44 -37.81
C LYS A 386 -11.86 16.75 -38.47
N ASP A 387 -10.96 17.32 -39.25
CA ASP A 387 -11.09 18.71 -39.70
C ASP A 387 -11.40 18.80 -41.21
N ASP A 388 -11.20 17.73 -41.97
CA ASP A 388 -11.36 17.71 -43.44
C ASP A 388 -12.00 16.42 -43.96
N GLU A 389 -12.67 16.53 -45.12
CA GLU A 389 -13.07 15.39 -45.96
C GLU A 389 -11.93 15.06 -46.91
N TRP A 390 -11.57 13.78 -47.01
CA TRP A 390 -10.44 13.33 -47.83
C TRP A 390 -10.95 12.45 -48.97
N ASP A 391 -10.54 12.76 -50.19
CA ASP A 391 -11.14 12.23 -51.42
C ASP A 391 -10.66 10.81 -51.77
N GLU A 392 -9.44 10.41 -51.38
CA GLU A 392 -8.90 9.10 -51.72
C GLU A 392 -8.12 8.40 -50.60
N SER A 393 -8.08 7.07 -50.66
CA SER A 393 -7.31 6.24 -49.72
C SER A 393 -5.82 6.52 -49.80
N GLU A 394 -5.30 6.80 -51.01
CA GLU A 394 -3.88 7.05 -51.25
C GLU A 394 -3.42 8.38 -50.62
N GLU A 395 -4.29 9.40 -50.61
CA GLU A 395 -4.01 10.68 -49.96
C GLU A 395 -3.92 10.54 -48.44
N VAL A 396 -4.86 9.81 -47.83
CA VAL A 396 -4.83 9.51 -46.40
C VAL A 396 -3.57 8.71 -46.04
N ILE A 397 -3.17 7.75 -46.89
CA ILE A 397 -1.96 6.96 -46.69
C ILE A 397 -0.71 7.84 -46.74
N SER A 398 -0.59 8.67 -47.79
CA SER A 398 0.55 9.59 -47.96
C SER A 398 0.66 10.58 -46.80
N ALA A 399 -0.47 11.14 -46.33
CA ALA A 399 -0.51 12.05 -45.19
C ALA A 399 -0.08 11.37 -43.88
N VAL A 400 -0.52 10.12 -43.65
CA VAL A 400 -0.09 9.34 -42.48
C VAL A 400 1.40 9.00 -42.57
N GLU A 401 1.90 8.58 -43.73
CA GLU A 401 3.33 8.31 -43.94
C GLU A 401 4.18 9.55 -43.67
N HIS A 402 3.77 10.72 -44.19
CA HIS A 402 4.43 11.99 -43.95
C HIS A 402 4.41 12.40 -42.46
N TYR A 403 3.31 12.16 -41.74
CA TYR A 403 3.22 12.39 -40.30
C TYR A 403 4.25 11.55 -39.52
N PHE A 404 4.42 10.27 -39.86
CA PHE A 404 5.43 9.43 -39.19
C PHE A 404 6.85 9.83 -39.59
N LEU A 405 7.07 10.16 -40.87
CA LEU A 405 8.38 10.58 -41.39
C LEU A 405 8.87 11.88 -40.73
N SER A 406 7.99 12.87 -40.58
CA SER A 406 8.30 14.15 -39.90
C SER A 406 8.67 13.99 -38.43
N LYS A 407 8.32 12.85 -37.82
CA LYS A 407 8.72 12.45 -36.46
C LYS A 407 9.91 11.50 -36.43
N SER A 408 10.64 11.40 -37.54
CA SER A 408 11.78 10.49 -37.73
C SER A 408 11.42 9.01 -37.50
N LYS A 409 10.20 8.60 -37.86
CA LYS A 409 9.70 7.22 -37.76
C LYS A 409 9.27 6.70 -39.13
N THR A 410 9.40 5.39 -39.35
CA THR A 410 8.90 4.72 -40.56
C THR A 410 7.74 3.79 -40.24
N ILE A 411 6.76 3.78 -41.15
CA ILE A 411 5.57 2.93 -41.09
C ILE A 411 5.31 2.33 -42.46
N SER A 412 4.79 1.10 -42.53
CA SER A 412 4.49 0.49 -43.83
C SER A 412 3.08 0.83 -44.29
N GLY A 413 2.89 1.09 -45.58
CA GLY A 413 1.57 1.31 -46.16
C GLY A 413 0.58 0.18 -45.83
N ALA A 414 1.02 -1.08 -45.80
CA ALA A 414 0.19 -2.23 -45.39
C ALA A 414 -0.41 -2.09 -43.98
N LEU A 415 0.34 -1.50 -43.04
CA LEU A 415 -0.14 -1.24 -41.68
C LEU A 415 -1.20 -0.13 -41.64
N ILE A 416 -1.10 0.86 -42.53
CA ILE A 416 -2.08 1.95 -42.68
C ILE A 416 -3.38 1.40 -43.28
N TYR A 417 -3.28 0.57 -44.34
CA TYR A 417 -4.44 -0.12 -44.92
C TYR A 417 -5.20 -0.99 -43.91
N LEU A 418 -4.47 -1.75 -43.08
CA LEU A 418 -5.08 -2.54 -42.02
C LEU A 418 -5.76 -1.67 -40.95
N ALA A 419 -5.20 -0.50 -40.63
CA ALA A 419 -5.80 0.44 -39.69
C ALA A 419 -7.07 1.10 -40.26
N LEU A 420 -7.06 1.52 -41.53
CA LEU A 420 -8.25 2.03 -42.24
C LEU A 420 -9.38 0.99 -42.27
N GLY A 421 -9.04 -0.26 -42.62
CA GLY A 421 -10.00 -1.36 -42.68
C GLY A 421 -10.66 -1.65 -41.33
N ASP A 422 -9.91 -1.57 -40.23
CA ASP A 422 -10.45 -1.75 -38.88
C ASP A 422 -11.41 -0.62 -38.49
N LEU A 423 -11.06 0.64 -38.78
CA LEU A 423 -11.90 1.79 -38.44
C LEU A 423 -13.21 1.79 -39.22
N LYS A 424 -13.18 1.35 -40.48
CA LYS A 424 -14.38 1.12 -41.30
C LYS A 424 -15.26 0.02 -40.71
N LYS A 425 -14.68 -1.13 -40.34
CA LYS A 425 -15.42 -2.24 -39.71
C LYS A 425 -16.04 -1.84 -38.37
N ALA A 426 -15.35 -1.00 -37.60
CA ALA A 426 -15.83 -0.48 -36.33
C ALA A 426 -16.87 0.64 -36.46
N GLY A 427 -17.24 1.03 -37.70
CA GLY A 427 -18.19 2.11 -37.96
C GLY A 427 -17.70 3.48 -37.49
N LYS A 428 -16.38 3.66 -37.29
CA LYS A 428 -15.79 4.92 -36.83
C LYS A 428 -15.50 5.90 -37.97
N ILE A 429 -15.38 5.38 -39.19
CA ILE A 429 -15.18 6.14 -40.42
C ILE A 429 -16.17 5.64 -41.46
N LEU A 430 -16.81 6.58 -42.17
CA LEU A 430 -17.64 6.32 -43.33
C LEU A 430 -16.80 6.43 -44.60
N HIS A 431 -17.09 5.56 -45.56
CA HIS A 431 -16.52 5.64 -46.91
C HIS A 431 -17.68 5.62 -47.91
N LYS A 432 -18.05 6.81 -48.39
CA LYS A 432 -19.17 6.99 -49.32
C LYS A 432 -18.69 7.87 -50.46
N HIS A 433 -18.89 7.44 -51.71
CA HIS A 433 -18.44 8.16 -52.90
C HIS A 433 -16.94 8.53 -52.88
N ASN A 434 -16.08 7.58 -52.51
CA ASN A 434 -14.62 7.70 -52.34
C ASN A 434 -14.15 8.60 -51.17
N GLN A 435 -15.03 9.37 -50.54
CA GLN A 435 -14.65 10.25 -49.45
C GLN A 435 -14.63 9.54 -48.10
N TYR A 436 -13.59 9.83 -47.32
CA TYR A 436 -13.46 9.41 -45.92
C TYR A 436 -13.85 10.53 -44.95
N LYS A 437 -14.71 10.19 -43.99
CA LYS A 437 -15.10 11.09 -42.89
C LYS A 437 -15.38 10.32 -41.60
N ILE A 438 -15.19 10.96 -40.45
CA ILE A 438 -15.58 10.38 -39.16
C ILE A 438 -17.09 10.15 -39.12
N ALA A 439 -17.50 8.98 -38.65
CA ALA A 439 -18.91 8.69 -38.38
C ALA A 439 -19.34 9.47 -37.13
N ILE A 440 -20.16 10.51 -37.32
CA ILE A 440 -20.78 11.25 -36.22
C ILE A 440 -21.98 10.40 -35.74
N PRO A 441 -22.08 10.06 -34.45
CA PRO A 441 -23.26 9.37 -33.93
C PRO A 441 -24.48 10.27 -34.16
N GLU A 442 -25.51 9.77 -34.82
CA GLU A 442 -26.81 10.43 -34.83
C GLU A 442 -27.32 10.50 -33.38
N GLU A 443 -27.41 11.70 -32.81
CA GLU A 443 -28.18 11.91 -31.59
C GLU A 443 -29.62 11.50 -31.91
N ARG A 444 -30.08 10.43 -31.24
CA ARG A 444 -31.47 9.98 -31.33
C ARG A 444 -32.36 11.13 -30.85
N SER A 445 -33.09 11.71 -31.80
CA SER A 445 -34.12 12.72 -31.59
C SER A 445 -35.36 12.13 -30.93
#